data_AF-D8KXJ5-F1
#
_entry.id   AF-D8KXJ5-F1
#
_cell.length_a   1.000
_cell.length_b   1.000
_cell.length_c   1.000
_cell.angle_alpha   90.00
_cell.angle_beta   90.00
_cell.angle_gamma   90.00
#
_symmetry.space_group_name_H-M   'P 1'
#
loop_
_entity.id
_entity.type
_entity.pdbx_description
1 polymer ?
#
loop_
_entity_poly.entity_id
_entity_poly.type
_entity_poly.pdbx_seq_one_letter_code
_entity_poly.pdbx_strand_id
1 'polypeptide(L)' 'SIEYDPNRNASICLVNYIDGEKRYILYVRGIKVGDNITSGPDASISVGNALPL' A
#
# COMPACT_ATOMS: atom_id res chain seq x y z
N SER A 1 -2.52 -1.98 8.61
CA SER A 1 -1.56 -1.74 9.71
C SER A 1 -0.19 -1.43 9.13
N ILE A 2 0.74 -0.87 9.91
CA ILE A 2 2.16 -0.69 9.53
C ILE A 2 2.99 -1.58 10.44
N GLU A 3 3.85 -2.41 9.86
CA GLU A 3 4.60 -3.46 10.53
C GLU A 3 6.08 -3.43 10.15
N TYR A 4 6.95 -3.86 11.06
CA TYR A 4 8.36 -4.05 10.78
C TYR A 4 8.58 -5.42 10.12
N ASP A 5 9.41 -5.46 9.08
CA ASP A 5 9.81 -6.71 8.42
C ASP A 5 11.32 -6.89 8.55
N PRO A 6 11.82 -7.93 9.25
CA PRO A 6 13.25 -8.13 9.45
C PRO A 6 14.03 -8.47 8.17
N ASN A 7 13.35 -8.89 7.10
CA ASN A 7 13.98 -9.29 5.84
C ASN A 7 14.24 -8.10 4.90
N ARG A 8 13.92 -6.87 5.33
CA ARG A 8 14.09 -5.65 4.52
C ARG A 8 14.25 -4.41 5.40
N ASN A 9 14.84 -3.36 4.82
CA ASN A 9 15.03 -2.10 5.53
C ASN A 9 13.74 -1.27 5.62
N ALA A 10 12.86 -1.39 4.63
CA ALA A 10 11.60 -0.65 4.59
C ALA A 10 10.50 -1.38 5.38
N SER A 11 9.74 -0.64 6.18
CA SER A 11 8.52 -1.17 6.81
C SER A 11 7.52 -1.66 5.77
N ILE A 12 6.60 -2.51 6.20
CA ILE A 12 5.49 -3.00 5.37
C ILE A 12 4.15 -2.50 5.87
N CYS A 13 3.17 -2.49 4.98
CA CYS A 13 1.79 -2.19 5.30
C CYS A 13 0.90 -3.35 4.93
N LEU A 14 0.01 -3.73 5.84
CA LEU A 14 -1.09 -4.64 5.55
C LEU A 14 -2.26 -3.85 4.96
N VAL A 15 -2.60 -4.16 3.71
CA VAL A 15 -3.72 -3.60 2.96
C VAL A 15 -4.86 -4.61 2.99
N ASN A 16 -6.06 -4.14 3.32
CA ASN A 16 -7.29 -4.91 3.23
C ASN A 16 -8.04 -4.47 1.97
N TYR A 17 -8.21 -5.37 1.02
CA TYR A 17 -9.00 -5.12 -0.17
C TYR A 17 -10.49 -5.29 0.13
N ILE A 18 -11.33 -4.70 -0.72
CA ILE A 18 -12.80 -4.71 -0.57
C ILE A 18 -13.37 -6.13 -0.71
N ASP A 19 -12.69 -7.00 -1.46
CA ASP A 19 -13.02 -8.41 -1.63
C ASP A 19 -12.65 -9.29 -0.40
N GLY A 20 -12.03 -8.69 0.62
CA GLY A 20 -11.59 -9.37 1.83
C GLY A 20 -10.18 -9.94 1.76
N GLU A 21 -9.49 -9.85 0.61
CA GLU A 21 -8.08 -10.22 0.53
C GLU A 21 -7.21 -9.27 1.35
N LYS A 22 -6.15 -9.83 1.93
CA LYS A 22 -5.13 -9.07 2.63
C LYS A 22 -3.79 -9.26 1.96
N ARG A 23 -3.12 -8.16 1.63
CA ARG A 23 -1.79 -8.21 1.04
C ARG A 23 -0.86 -7.24 1.74
N TYR A 24 0.41 -7.62 1.81
CA TYR A 24 1.46 -6.74 2.24
C TYR A 24 2.02 -5.95 1.06
N ILE A 25 2.24 -4.66 1.28
CA ILE A 25 2.99 -3.80 0.36
C ILE A 25 4.14 -3.14 1.13
N LEU A 26 5.11 -2.60 0.40
CA LEU A 26 6.11 -1.73 1.03
C LEU A 26 5.45 -0.46 1.54
N TYR A 27 5.85 -0.01 2.73
CA TYR A 27 5.38 1.25 3.28
C TYR A 27 5.89 2.40 2.42
N VAL A 28 4.96 3.17 1.88
CA VAL A 28 5.26 4.40 1.15
C VAL A 28 5.21 5.57 2.13
N ARG A 29 6.27 6.37 2.14
CA ARG A 29 6.37 7.54 3.00
C ARG A 29 5.22 8.50 2.72
N GLY A 30 4.50 8.89 3.78
CA GLY A 30 3.39 9.85 3.70
C GLY A 30 2.00 9.23 3.77
N ILE A 31 1.90 7.90 3.65
CA ILE A 31 0.64 7.17 3.89
C ILE A 31 0.40 7.00 5.39
N LYS A 32 -0.86 7.09 5.81
CA LYS A 32 -1.32 6.81 7.17
C LYS A 32 -2.24 5.59 7.19
N VAL A 33 -2.38 4.97 8.35
CA VAL A 33 -3.35 3.88 8.54
C VAL A 33 -4.76 4.45 8.34
N GLY A 34 -5.51 3.84 7.43
CA GLY A 34 -6.87 4.27 7.06
C GLY A 34 -6.94 4.99 5.71
N ASP A 35 -5.80 5.36 5.12
CA ASP A 35 -5.78 5.89 3.76
C ASP A 35 -6.16 4.81 2.74
N ASN A 36 -6.92 5.20 1.72
CA ASN A 36 -7.28 4.34 0.61
C ASN A 36 -6.26 4.47 -0.51
N ILE A 37 -5.78 3.34 -1.00
CA ILE A 37 -4.90 3.24 -2.17
C ILE A 37 -5.59 2.43 -3.27
N THR A 38 -5.28 2.78 -4.51
CA THR A 38 -5.84 2.13 -5.69
C THR A 38 -4.73 1.73 -6.65
N SER A 39 -4.93 0.62 -7.36
CA SER A 39 -4.00 0.09 -8.34
C SER A 39 -4.74 -0.13 -9.64
N GLY A 40 -4.27 0.46 -10.73
CA GLY A 40 -4.87 0.31 -12.05
C GLY A 40 -4.57 1.47 -13.01
N PRO A 41 -4.98 1.35 -14.28
CA PRO A 41 -4.78 2.41 -15.28
C PRO A 41 -5.51 3.71 -14.94
N ASP A 42 -6.67 3.60 -14.28
CA ASP A 42 -7.51 4.74 -13.89
C ASP A 42 -7.20 5.28 -12.49
N ALA A 43 -6.17 4.74 -11.82
CA ALA A 43 -5.80 5.19 -10.49
C ALA A 43 -5.31 6.65 -10.53
N SER A 44 -5.68 7.45 -9.55
CA SER A 44 -5.21 8.83 -9.47
C SER A 44 -3.70 8.88 -9.19
N ILE A 45 -3.02 9.92 -9.67
CA ILE A 45 -1.61 10.17 -9.35
C ILE A 45 -1.52 10.73 -7.92
N SER A 46 -1.56 9.83 -6.95
CA SER A 46 -1.40 10.13 -5.53
C SER A 46 -0.49 9.13 -4.83
N VAL A 47 0.03 9.52 -3.67
CA VAL A 47 0.95 8.70 -2.87
C VAL A 47 0.30 7.36 -2.55
N GLY A 48 0.95 6.26 -2.92
CA GLY A 48 0.48 4.89 -2.66
C GLY A 48 -0.26 4.23 -3.81
N ASN A 49 -0.72 4.99 -4.80
CA ASN A 49 -1.36 4.41 -5.97
C ASN A 49 -0.35 3.83 -6.94
N ALA A 50 -0.73 2.75 -7.62
CA ALA A 50 0.09 2.08 -8.62
C ALA A 50 -0.55 2.21 -10.00
N LEU A 51 0.24 2.68 -10.98
CA LEU A 51 -0.17 2.87 -12.37
C LEU A 51 0.75 2.07 -13.31
N PRO A 52 0.26 1.60 -14.48
CA PRO A 52 1.11 1.11 -15.56
C PRO A 52 2.08 2.19 -16.08
N LEU A 53 3.24 1.76 -16.59
CA LEU A 53 4.23 2.64 -17.26
C LEU A 53 3.82 2.98 -18.69
#